data_AF-A0A4R5A8X8-F1
#
_entry.id   AF-A0A4R5A8X8-F1
#
_cell.length_a   1.000
_cell.length_b   1.000
_cell.length_c   1.000
_cell.angle_alpha   90.00
_cell.angle_beta   90.00
_cell.angle_gamma   90.00
#
_symmetry.space_group_name_H-M   'P 1'
#
loop_
_entity.id
_entity.type
_entity.pdbx_description
1 polymer ?
#
loop_
_entity_poly.entity_id
_entity_poly.type
_entity_poly.pdbx_seq_one_letter_code
_entity_poly.pdbx_strand_id
1 'polypeptide(L)'
;MEEMFAVIAREHQEAGRRLSAATLDRIRATLRAALNAALRAGLVEENPASLVALPPTRRPRAVVWTAARVQHWRKTGERPAVAVWTVALTAQFPDAIAAHRL
;
A
#
# COMPACT_ATOMS: atom_id res chain seq x y z
N MET A 1 8.42 -12.05 17.34
CA MET A 1 8.64 -11.20 16.13
C MET A 1 7.36 -10.79 15.43
N GLU A 2 6.38 -11.69 15.24
CA GLU A 2 5.05 -11.27 14.79
C GLU A 2 4.45 -10.19 15.72
N GLU A 3 4.64 -10.35 17.04
CA GLU A 3 4.32 -9.32 18.04
C GLU A 3 5.05 -7.99 17.82
N MET A 4 6.31 -8.01 17.37
CA MET A 4 7.07 -6.79 17.10
C MET A 4 6.48 -6.01 15.92
N PHE A 5 6.09 -6.70 14.85
CA PHE A 5 5.42 -6.07 13.72
C PHE A 5 4.02 -5.57 14.08
N ALA A 6 3.31 -6.28 14.97
CA ALA A 6 2.03 -5.83 15.51
C ALA A 6 2.17 -4.56 16.37
N VAL A 7 3.22 -4.48 17.20
CA VAL A 7 3.55 -3.29 18.00
C VAL A 7 3.91 -2.11 17.11
N ILE A 8 4.80 -2.29 16.14
CA ILE A 8 5.16 -1.25 15.16
C ILE A 8 3.91 -0.76 14.40
N ALA A 9 3.04 -1.67 13.98
CA ALA A 9 1.80 -1.30 13.29
C ALA A 9 0.85 -0.49 14.19
N ARG A 10 0.72 -0.88 15.48
CA ARG A 10 -0.11 -0.19 16.48
C ARG A 10 0.42 1.20 16.81
N GLU A 11 1.70 1.33 17.15
CA GLU A 11 2.32 2.62 17.51
C GLU A 11 2.22 3.63 16.35
N HIS A 12 2.41 3.14 15.12
CA HIS A 12 2.23 3.95 13.93
C HIS A 12 0.76 4.38 13.73
N GLN A 13 -0.22 3.51 14.01
CA GLN A 13 -1.64 3.89 13.99
C GLN A 13 -1.98 4.94 15.06
N GLU A 14 -1.45 4.81 16.27
CA GLU A 14 -1.62 5.76 17.38
C GLU A 14 -1.00 7.13 17.05
N ALA A 15 0.12 7.16 16.32
CA ALA A 15 0.74 8.37 15.77
C ALA A 15 0.04 8.93 14.51
N GLY A 16 -1.13 8.39 14.12
CA GLY A 16 -1.90 8.83 12.95
C GLY A 16 -1.34 8.39 11.59
N ARG A 17 -0.32 7.52 11.57
CA ARG A 17 0.38 7.06 10.36
C ARG A 17 0.11 5.58 10.12
N ARG A 18 -0.83 5.21 9.26
CA ARG A 18 -1.09 3.79 8.97
C ARG A 18 0.04 3.21 8.10
N LEU A 19 0.86 2.29 8.65
CA LEU A 19 1.74 1.47 7.84
C LEU A 19 0.91 0.49 7.01
N SER A 20 1.04 0.56 5.69
CA SER A 20 0.35 -0.39 4.82
C SER A 20 0.96 -1.79 4.99
N ALA A 21 0.16 -2.85 4.77
CA ALA A 21 0.68 -4.22 4.76
C ALA A 21 1.83 -4.38 3.75
N ALA A 22 1.78 -3.67 2.62
CA ALA A 22 2.86 -3.63 1.62
C ALA A 22 4.14 -2.95 2.12
N THR A 23 4.04 -2.04 3.09
CA THR A 23 5.21 -1.43 3.74
C THR A 23 5.85 -2.42 4.70
N LEU A 24 5.06 -3.12 5.52
CA LEU A 24 5.56 -4.16 6.42
C LEU A 24 6.25 -5.30 5.65
N ASP A 25 5.68 -5.71 4.53
CA ASP A 25 6.27 -6.74 3.66
C ASP A 25 7.64 -6.31 3.12
N ARG A 26 7.77 -5.05 2.67
CA ARG A 26 9.06 -4.49 2.23
C ARG A 26 10.08 -4.42 3.36
N ILE A 27 9.68 -4.00 4.56
CA ILE A 27 10.56 -3.97 5.74
C ILE A 27 11.09 -5.37 6.02
N ARG A 28 10.20 -6.38 6.08
CA ARG A 28 10.59 -7.77 6.29
C ARG A 28 11.52 -8.29 5.18
N ALA A 29 11.24 -7.98 3.92
CA ALA A 29 12.09 -8.40 2.79
C ALA A 29 13.52 -7.83 2.91
N THR A 30 13.65 -6.55 3.27
CA THR A 30 14.94 -5.90 3.51
C THR A 30 15.68 -6.54 4.68
N LEU A 31 15.00 -6.75 5.81
CA LEU A 31 15.58 -7.40 6.99
C LEU A 31 16.04 -8.82 6.67
N ARG A 32 15.22 -9.60 5.96
CA ARG A 32 15.56 -10.96 5.53
C ARG A 32 16.81 -10.97 4.66
N ALA A 33 16.93 -10.03 3.72
CA ALA A 33 18.10 -9.91 2.86
C ALA A 33 19.37 -9.56 3.66
N ALA A 34 19.29 -8.58 4.57
CA ALA A 34 20.41 -8.17 5.42
C ALA A 34 20.86 -9.31 6.36
N LEU A 35 19.93 -9.97 7.04
CA LEU A 35 20.23 -11.09 7.94
C LEU A 35 20.75 -12.32 7.19
N ASN A 36 20.29 -12.56 5.96
CA ASN A 36 20.89 -13.59 5.11
C ASN A 36 22.34 -13.26 4.72
N ALA A 37 22.67 -11.98 4.53
CA ALA A 37 24.05 -11.58 4.30
C ALA A 37 24.92 -11.79 5.55
N ALA A 38 24.39 -11.45 6.73
CA ALA A 38 25.06 -11.67 8.01
C ALA A 38 25.30 -13.17 8.29
N LEU A 39 24.33 -14.04 7.98
CA LEU A 39 24.48 -15.50 8.06
C LEU A 39 25.65 -16.00 7.19
N ARG A 40 25.71 -15.57 5.93
CA ARG A 40 26.79 -15.96 5.00
C ARG A 40 28.15 -15.47 5.45
N ALA A 41 28.20 -14.37 6.18
CA ALA A 41 29.41 -13.82 6.78
C ALA A 41 29.76 -14.47 8.15
N GLY A 42 28.93 -15.39 8.66
CA GLY A 42 29.13 -16.02 9.96
C GLY A 42 28.90 -15.09 11.16
N LEU A 43 28.22 -13.96 10.97
CA LEU A 43 27.98 -12.96 12.01
C LEU A 43 26.78 -13.28 12.90
N VAL A 44 25.88 -14.13 12.41
CA VAL A 44 24.69 -14.63 13.12
C VAL A 44 24.49 -16.09 12.76
N GLU A 45 23.88 -16.86 13.67
CA GLU A 45 23.65 -18.31 13.50
C GLU A 45 22.32 -18.62 12.83
N GLU A 46 21.31 -17.76 13.00
CA GLU A 46 20.00 -17.89 12.37
C GLU A 46 19.47 -16.58 11.80
N ASN A 47 18.54 -16.66 10.84
CA ASN A 47 17.83 -15.51 10.31
C ASN A 47 16.41 -15.41 10.89
N PRO A 48 16.22 -14.61 11.95
CA PRO A 48 14.91 -14.43 12.56
C PRO A 48 13.83 -13.92 11.59
N ALA A 49 14.17 -13.02 10.65
CA ALA A 49 13.21 -12.50 9.67
C ALA A 49 12.70 -13.57 8.69
N SER A 50 13.34 -14.74 8.64
CA SER A 50 12.87 -15.86 7.82
C SER A 50 11.67 -16.60 8.42
N LEU A 51 11.42 -16.44 9.71
CA LEU A 51 10.34 -17.11 10.45
C LEU A 51 9.05 -16.27 10.51
N VAL A 52 9.09 -15.03 10.04
CA VAL A 52 7.95 -14.10 10.14
C VAL A 52 6.98 -14.30 8.98
N ALA A 53 5.81 -14.85 9.27
CA ALA A 53 4.68 -14.79 8.37
C ALA A 53 4.00 -13.41 8.48
N LEU A 54 3.68 -12.82 7.33
CA LEU A 54 2.89 -11.59 7.26
C LEU A 54 1.71 -11.89 6.34
N PRO A 55 0.53 -11.30 6.61
CA PRO A 55 -0.62 -11.51 5.76
C PRO A 55 -0.29 -11.11 4.31
N PRO A 56 -0.75 -11.88 3.32
CA PRO A 56 -0.44 -11.62 1.93
C PRO A 56 -0.96 -10.24 1.52
N THR A 57 -0.09 -9.46 0.87
CA THR A 57 -0.45 -8.13 0.40
C THR A 57 -1.10 -8.25 -0.97
N ARG A 58 -2.39 -7.91 -1.07
CA ARG A 58 -3.08 -7.91 -2.37
C ARG A 58 -2.85 -6.57 -3.05
N ARG A 59 -2.15 -6.58 -4.19
CA ARG A 59 -2.06 -5.41 -5.05
C ARG A 59 -3.47 -5.02 -5.54
N PRO A 60 -3.91 -3.76 -5.35
CA PRO A 60 -5.19 -3.32 -5.87
C PRO A 60 -5.17 -3.45 -7.40
N ARG A 61 -6.18 -4.11 -7.96
CA ARG A 61 -6.36 -4.17 -9.41
C ARG A 61 -7.00 -2.86 -9.84
N ALA A 62 -6.39 -2.22 -10.82
CA ALA A 62 -6.94 -1.01 -11.39
C ALA A 62 -8.30 -1.31 -12.04
N VAL A 63 -9.28 -0.44 -11.79
CA VAL A 63 -10.60 -0.51 -12.43
C VAL A 63 -10.83 0.73 -13.29
N VAL A 64 -11.68 0.64 -14.30
CA VAL A 64 -12.01 1.79 -15.15
C VAL A 64 -13.16 2.59 -14.53
N TRP A 65 -13.05 3.92 -14.56
CA TRP A 65 -14.15 4.83 -14.21
C TRP A 65 -15.27 4.80 -15.25
N THR A 66 -16.18 3.85 -15.07
CA THR A 66 -17.46 3.77 -15.80
C THR A 66 -18.48 4.76 -15.23
N ALA A 67 -19.47 5.18 -16.01
CA ALA A 67 -20.54 6.07 -15.55
C ALA A 67 -21.23 5.59 -14.26
N ALA A 68 -21.52 4.29 -14.15
CA ALA A 68 -22.11 3.69 -12.94
C ALA A 68 -21.23 3.85 -11.68
N ARG A 69 -19.90 3.75 -11.84
CA ARG A 69 -18.96 3.96 -10.73
C ARG A 69 -18.91 5.44 -10.33
N VAL A 70 -18.90 6.35 -11.30
CA VAL A 70 -18.95 7.80 -11.02
C VAL A 70 -20.21 8.14 -10.24
N GLN A 71 -21.36 7.61 -10.65
CA GLN A 71 -22.62 7.79 -9.94
C GLN A 71 -22.58 7.20 -8.52
N HIS A 72 -22.05 5.98 -8.37
CA HIS A 72 -21.88 5.34 -7.06
C HIS A 72 -21.01 6.21 -6.15
N TRP A 73 -19.84 6.65 -6.62
CA TRP A 73 -18.93 7.52 -5.87
C TRP A 73 -19.59 8.85 -5.48
N ARG A 74 -20.33 9.50 -6.38
CA ARG A 74 -21.07 10.73 -6.06
C ARG A 74 -22.12 10.53 -4.98
N LYS A 75 -22.71 9.33 -4.90
CA LYS A 75 -23.74 8.97 -3.91
C LYS A 75 -23.15 8.57 -2.56
N THR A 76 -22.06 7.80 -2.55
CA THR A 76 -21.53 7.15 -1.34
C THR A 76 -20.24 7.77 -0.82
N GLY A 77 -19.53 8.55 -1.64
CA GLY A 77 -18.17 8.99 -1.37
C GLY A 77 -17.11 7.90 -1.51
N GLU A 78 -17.51 6.64 -1.70
CA GLU A 78 -16.59 5.51 -1.85
C GLU A 78 -15.96 5.51 -3.25
N ARG A 79 -14.63 5.47 -3.29
CA ARG A 79 -13.86 5.39 -4.53
C ARG A 79 -12.97 4.15 -4.54
N PRO A 80 -12.75 3.52 -5.70
CA PRO A 80 -11.78 2.43 -5.81
C PRO A 80 -10.38 2.88 -5.38
N ALA A 81 -9.61 1.96 -4.80
CA ALA A 81 -8.24 2.23 -4.36
C ALA A 81 -7.33 2.69 -5.52
N VAL A 82 -7.52 2.13 -6.71
CA VAL A 82 -6.86 2.54 -7.95
C VAL A 82 -7.88 2.48 -9.07
N ALA A 83 -8.03 3.58 -9.80
CA ALA A 83 -8.88 3.64 -10.96
C ALA A 83 -8.25 4.42 -12.10
N VAL A 84 -8.51 3.97 -13.33
CA VAL A 84 -8.02 4.59 -14.57
C VAL A 84 -9.18 5.32 -15.22
N TRP A 85 -8.92 6.54 -15.70
CA TRP A 85 -9.90 7.29 -16.47
C TRP A 85 -10.13 6.69 -17.85
N THR A 86 -11.35 6.82 -18.35
CA THR A 86 -11.62 6.61 -19.77
C THR A 86 -11.00 7.75 -20.58
N VAL A 87 -10.82 7.55 -21.88
CA VAL A 87 -10.38 8.61 -22.79
C VAL A 87 -11.31 9.82 -22.72
N ALA A 88 -12.62 9.60 -22.68
CA ALA A 88 -13.61 10.66 -22.56
C ALA A 88 -13.48 11.46 -21.25
N LEU A 89 -13.32 10.78 -20.11
CA LEU A 89 -13.09 11.47 -18.82
C LEU A 89 -11.78 12.26 -18.83
N THR A 90 -10.74 11.70 -19.47
CA THR A 90 -9.45 12.37 -19.58
C THR A 90 -9.54 13.63 -20.44
N ALA A 91 -10.29 13.58 -21.55
CA ALA A 91 -10.50 14.73 -22.43
C ALA A 91 -11.31 15.85 -21.75
N GLN A 92 -12.22 15.51 -20.84
CA GLN A 92 -13.06 16.47 -20.10
C GLN A 92 -12.33 17.14 -18.92
N PHE A 93 -11.25 16.53 -18.42
CA PHE A 93 -10.56 17.02 -17.23
C PHE A 93 -9.94 18.43 -17.42
N PRO A 94 -9.23 18.74 -18.53
CA PRO A 94 -8.69 20.09 -18.75
C PRO A 94 -9.75 21.17 -18.68
N ASP A 95 -10.91 20.96 -19.33
CA ASP A 95 -12.03 21.90 -19.29
C ASP A 95 -12.57 22.06 -17.86
N ALA A 96 -12.64 20.96 -17.11
CA ALA A 96 -13.12 20.97 -15.74
C ALA A 96 -12.21 21.75 -14.76
N ILE A 97 -10.90 21.78 -15.00
CA ILE A 97 -9.94 22.50 -14.14
C ILE A 97 -9.62 23.90 -14.63
N ALA A 98 -9.95 24.26 -15.88
CA ALA A 98 -9.68 25.59 -16.43
C ALA A 98 -10.35 26.72 -15.61
N ALA A 99 -11.49 26.42 -14.97
CA ALA A 99 -12.18 27.35 -14.07
C ALA A 99 -11.68 27.29 -12.61
N HIS A 100 -10.78 26.36 -12.28
CA HIS A 100 -10.28 26.17 -10.92
C HIS A 100 -8.95 26.93 -10.75
N ARG A 101 -9.02 28.15 -10.20
CA ARG A 101 -7.81 28.89 -9.80
C ARG A 101 -7.13 28.17 -8.63
N LEU A 102 -5.84 27.86 -8.80
CA LEU A 102 -4.94 27.34 -7.76
C LEU A 102 -4.62 28.42 -6.72
#